data_AF-A0A662GFM9-F1
#
_entry.id   AF-A0A662GFM9-F1
#
_cell.length_a   1.000
_cell.length_b   1.000
_cell.length_c   1.000
_cell.angle_alpha   90.00
_cell.angle_beta   90.00
_cell.angle_gamma   90.00
#
_symmetry.space_group_name_H-M   'P 1'
#
loop_
_entity.id
_entity.type
_entity.pdbx_description
1 polymer ?
#
loop_
_entity_poly.entity_id
_entity_poly.type
_entity_poly.pdbx_seq_one_letter_code
_entity_poly.pdbx_strand_id
1 'polypeptide(L)'
;MLNCRLKDNLCRMCPRCVLFGAVTTEARQEERWNIKHRIEYSSAYSIEPYEEISELITFNAVDTASQSTGQALSVTENIRPIAHFPSVITLKSVTPEEFIFYLKTLMATKSYGAETRIKGDVVNTIVGVAGGFEEIITSLEYSLELASRDWSSDPVAATEQILKKYSGFASMPDQVKVLSKKELEELVKSIREFKIDREFIEKLKKQALDFAKQVKEAVSAGKKKGR
;
A
#
# COMPACT_ATOMS: atom_id res chain seq x y z
N MET A 1 -16.04 9.15 -20.19
CA MET A 1 -14.79 8.85 -19.46
C MET A 1 -14.94 9.33 -18.03
N LEU A 2 -14.48 8.60 -17.01
CA LEU A 2 -14.54 9.07 -15.62
C LEU A 2 -13.43 10.12 -15.39
N ASN A 3 -13.79 11.37 -15.06
CA ASN A 3 -12.81 12.44 -14.81
C ASN A 3 -12.27 12.38 -13.37
N CYS A 4 -11.62 11.29 -12.98
CA CYS A 4 -11.18 11.07 -11.60
C CYS A 4 -9.79 11.68 -11.32
N ARG A 5 -9.66 12.53 -10.29
CA ARG A 5 -8.43 13.24 -9.89
C ARG A 5 -8.16 13.05 -8.40
N LEU A 6 -6.91 12.76 -8.03
CA LEU A 6 -6.55 12.46 -6.63
C LEU A 6 -6.84 13.61 -5.67
N LYS A 7 -6.53 14.85 -6.08
CA LYS A 7 -6.56 16.01 -5.18
C LYS A 7 -7.91 16.75 -5.14
N ASP A 8 -8.76 16.62 -6.16
CA ASP A 8 -9.94 17.51 -6.29
C ASP A 8 -11.23 16.83 -6.74
N ASN A 9 -11.15 15.63 -7.35
CA ASN A 9 -12.34 15.01 -7.93
C ASN A 9 -12.30 13.49 -7.87
N LEU A 10 -12.57 12.93 -6.70
CA LEU A 10 -12.68 11.48 -6.52
C LEU A 10 -14.04 11.01 -7.06
N CYS A 11 -14.04 10.34 -8.21
CA CYS A 11 -15.28 9.98 -8.91
C CYS A 11 -16.11 8.88 -8.23
N ARG A 12 -15.56 8.18 -7.22
CA ARG A 12 -16.22 7.11 -6.45
C ARG A 12 -16.68 5.88 -7.26
N MET A 13 -16.40 5.84 -8.55
CA MET A 13 -16.89 4.81 -9.48
C MET A 13 -15.77 4.12 -10.26
N CYS A 14 -14.51 4.56 -10.08
CA CYS A 14 -13.36 3.89 -10.68
C CYS A 14 -12.73 2.89 -9.70
N PRO A 15 -12.00 1.87 -10.20
CA PRO A 15 -11.35 0.88 -9.35
C PRO A 15 -10.46 1.47 -8.26
N ARG A 16 -9.75 2.58 -8.56
CA ARG A 16 -8.93 3.28 -7.57
C ARG A 16 -9.75 3.78 -6.38
N CYS A 17 -10.85 4.48 -6.61
CA CYS A 17 -11.68 4.99 -5.51
C CYS A 17 -12.31 3.86 -4.69
N VAL A 18 -12.67 2.76 -5.36
CA VAL A 18 -13.31 1.60 -4.72
C VAL A 18 -12.32 0.78 -3.89
N LEU A 19 -11.02 0.81 -4.20
CA LEU A 19 -9.96 0.12 -3.45
C LEU A 19 -9.28 1.01 -2.41
N PHE A 20 -8.78 2.18 -2.84
CA PHE A 20 -7.98 3.10 -2.03
C PHE A 20 -8.85 4.10 -1.25
N GLY A 21 -10.16 4.02 -1.39
CA GLY A 21 -11.12 4.90 -0.73
C GLY A 21 -11.35 6.20 -1.50
N ALA A 22 -12.43 6.88 -1.12
CA ALA A 22 -12.82 8.16 -1.69
C ALA A 22 -13.64 8.96 -0.68
N VAL A 23 -13.16 10.14 -0.33
CA VAL A 23 -13.85 11.07 0.57
C VAL A 23 -14.11 12.37 -0.17
N THR A 24 -15.34 12.87 -0.09
CA THR A 24 -15.69 14.19 -0.65
C THR A 24 -16.05 15.15 0.48
N THR A 25 -15.49 16.35 0.45
CA THR A 25 -15.76 17.42 1.43
C THR A 25 -16.69 18.49 0.88
N GLU A 26 -17.03 18.43 -0.42
CA GLU A 26 -17.91 19.41 -1.06
C GLU A 26 -19.34 19.33 -0.51
N ALA A 27 -19.75 20.37 0.22
CA ALA A 27 -21.07 20.49 0.83
C ALA A 27 -22.24 20.52 -0.17
N ARG A 28 -21.97 20.73 -1.47
CA ARG A 28 -22.95 21.03 -2.53
C ARG A 28 -23.35 19.84 -3.43
N GLN A 29 -22.80 18.63 -3.24
CA GLN A 29 -23.28 17.45 -3.95
C GLN A 29 -24.39 16.75 -3.15
N GLU A 30 -25.55 16.54 -3.78
CA GLU A 30 -26.76 15.92 -3.19
C GLU A 30 -26.54 14.47 -2.68
N GLU A 31 -25.46 13.83 -3.12
CA GLU A 31 -25.06 12.48 -2.73
C GLU A 31 -23.78 12.48 -1.89
N ARG A 32 -23.91 12.76 -0.59
CA ARG A 32 -22.83 12.58 0.40
C ARG A 32 -22.68 11.10 0.73
N TRP A 33 -21.80 10.41 0.01
CA TRP A 33 -21.32 9.09 0.41
C TRP A 33 -19.82 8.99 0.14
N ASN A 34 -19.15 8.36 1.10
CA ASN A 34 -17.71 8.15 1.11
C ASN A 34 -17.43 6.65 1.04
N ILE A 35 -16.26 6.29 0.53
CA ILE A 35 -15.78 4.92 0.44
C ILE A 35 -14.61 4.80 1.42
N LYS A 36 -14.76 3.95 2.44
CA LYS A 36 -13.63 3.52 3.25
C LYS A 36 -12.70 2.68 2.37
N HIS A 37 -11.40 2.91 2.48
CA HIS A 37 -10.41 2.09 1.77
C HIS A 37 -10.52 0.61 2.19
N ARG A 38 -10.23 -0.28 1.25
CA ARG A 38 -10.10 -1.74 1.47
C ARG A 38 -8.65 -2.21 1.40
N ILE A 39 -7.73 -1.30 1.06
CA ILE A 39 -6.28 -1.51 1.18
C ILE A 39 -5.82 -0.71 2.40
N GLU A 40 -5.39 -1.42 3.44
CA GLU A 40 -4.89 -0.84 4.67
C GLU A 40 -3.37 -0.91 4.69
N TYR A 41 -2.74 0.25 4.83
CA TYR A 41 -1.31 0.39 5.03
C TYR A 41 -1.05 0.67 6.50
N SER A 42 0.00 0.06 7.04
CA SER A 42 0.53 0.40 8.36
C SER A 42 1.89 1.09 8.21
N SER A 43 2.41 1.63 9.31
CA SER A 43 3.77 2.18 9.34
C SER A 43 4.79 1.11 8.94
N ALA A 44 5.79 1.49 8.15
CA ALA A 44 6.94 0.66 7.85
C ALA A 44 8.11 1.13 8.73
N TYR A 45 8.76 0.20 9.42
CA TYR A 45 9.85 0.48 10.33
C TYR A 45 11.16 0.01 9.69
N SER A 46 12.25 0.75 9.85
CA SER A 46 13.55 0.27 9.36
C SER A 46 14.00 -0.95 10.17
N ILE A 47 14.64 -1.91 9.52
CA ILE A 47 15.35 -2.98 10.23
C ILE A 47 16.64 -2.42 10.82
N GLU A 48 17.32 -1.58 10.05
CA GLU A 48 18.57 -0.97 10.45
C GLU A 48 18.36 0.09 11.54
N PRO A 49 19.28 0.20 12.51
CA PRO A 49 19.27 1.27 13.49
C PRO A 49 19.33 2.65 12.84
N TYR A 50 18.60 3.59 13.42
CA TYR A 50 18.51 4.96 12.93
C TYR A 50 19.89 5.61 12.77
N GLU A 51 20.79 5.42 13.74
CA GLU A 51 22.13 5.98 13.76
C GLU A 51 23.02 5.48 12.62
N GLU A 52 22.69 4.33 12.01
CA GLU A 52 23.45 3.75 10.90
C GLU A 52 22.95 4.22 9.53
N ILE A 53 21.68 4.64 9.44
CA ILE A 53 21.01 4.98 8.19
C ILE A 53 20.60 6.44 8.05
N SER A 54 20.61 7.25 9.10
CA SER A 54 20.30 8.68 9.03
C SER A 54 21.54 9.49 8.60
N GLU A 55 21.36 10.35 7.59
CA GLU A 55 22.38 11.25 7.06
C GLU A 55 21.82 12.68 6.94
N LEU A 56 22.57 13.66 7.45
CA LEU A 56 22.23 15.08 7.28
C LEU A 56 22.96 15.64 6.06
N ILE A 57 22.21 15.93 5.00
CA ILE A 57 22.74 16.60 3.81
C ILE A 57 22.53 18.11 3.97
N THR A 58 23.63 18.87 3.91
CA THR A 58 23.60 20.33 3.94
C THR A 58 23.61 20.90 2.52
N PHE A 59 22.72 21.86 2.26
CA PHE A 59 22.70 22.60 0.99
C PHE A 59 23.37 23.95 1.17
N ASN A 60 24.52 24.13 0.52
CA ASN A 60 25.16 25.43 0.42
C ASN A 60 24.51 26.22 -0.72
N ALA A 61 24.06 27.44 -0.43
CA ALA A 61 23.65 28.37 -1.46
C ALA A 61 24.89 29.11 -1.99
N VAL A 62 24.96 29.27 -3.31
CA VAL A 62 25.95 30.14 -3.94
C VAL A 62 25.31 31.53 -4.08
N ASP A 63 25.93 32.53 -3.49
CA ASP A 63 25.52 33.92 -3.67
C ASP A 63 25.85 34.36 -5.10
N THR A 64 24.85 34.85 -5.86
CA THR A 64 25.02 35.13 -7.29
C THR A 64 25.92 36.34 -7.57
N ALA A 65 26.07 37.25 -6.61
CA ALA A 65 26.87 38.47 -6.76
C ALA A 65 28.35 38.25 -6.44
N SER A 66 28.65 37.47 -5.40
CA SER A 66 30.00 37.17 -4.92
C SER A 66 30.55 35.83 -5.41
N GLN A 67 29.69 34.98 -6.00
CA GLN A 67 30.01 33.59 -6.40
C GLN A 67 30.59 32.75 -5.25
N SER A 68 30.33 33.16 -4.00
CA SER A 68 30.83 32.50 -2.81
C SER A 68 29.77 31.58 -2.21
N THR A 69 30.22 30.51 -1.54
CA THR A 69 29.36 29.65 -0.74
C THR A 69 29.32 30.19 0.68
N GLY A 70 28.11 30.51 1.17
CA GLY A 70 27.89 30.98 2.55
C GLY A 70 27.68 29.83 3.54
N GLN A 71 27.19 30.17 4.75
CA GLN A 71 26.71 29.21 5.75
C GLN A 71 25.57 28.34 5.17
N ALA A 72 25.49 27.06 5.54
CA ALA A 72 24.49 26.11 5.03
C ALA A 72 23.07 26.70 5.14
N LEU A 73 22.37 26.81 4.00
CA LEU A 73 21.07 27.49 3.93
C LEU A 73 19.94 26.61 4.49
N SER A 74 20.09 25.29 4.34
CA SER A 74 19.15 24.27 4.80
C SER A 74 19.86 22.94 5.09
N VAL A 75 19.31 22.18 6.02
CA VAL A 75 19.70 20.78 6.28
C VAL A 75 18.50 19.91 5.94
N THR A 76 18.74 18.82 5.22
CA THR A 76 17.74 17.77 5.02
C THR A 76 18.24 16.47 5.61
N GLU A 77 17.38 15.83 6.39
CA GLU A 77 17.61 14.47 6.85
C GLU A 77 17.26 13.49 5.74
N ASN A 78 18.16 12.55 5.47
CA ASN A 78 18.04 11.55 4.43
C ASN A 78 18.27 10.17 5.03
N ILE A 79 17.59 9.19 4.47
CA ILE A 79 17.87 7.78 4.75
C ILE A 79 18.86 7.28 3.71
N ARG A 80 19.94 6.65 4.17
CA ARG A 80 20.97 6.05 3.31
C ARG A 80 20.35 5.00 2.38
N PRO A 81 20.88 4.86 1.15
CA PRO A 81 20.45 3.80 0.26
C PRO A 81 20.56 2.41 0.91
N ILE A 82 19.69 1.49 0.48
CA ILE A 82 19.70 0.07 0.89
C ILE A 82 19.18 -0.14 2.34
N ALA A 83 18.57 0.86 2.98
CA ALA A 83 17.76 0.63 4.17
C ALA A 83 16.50 -0.18 3.84
N HIS A 84 16.11 -1.10 4.72
CA HIS A 84 15.00 -2.02 4.53
C HIS A 84 13.80 -1.64 5.40
N PHE A 85 12.63 -1.56 4.78
CA PHE A 85 11.38 -1.16 5.44
C PHE A 85 10.30 -2.25 5.29
N PRO A 86 10.35 -3.32 6.09
CA PRO A 86 9.29 -4.31 6.13
C PRO A 86 7.94 -3.67 6.44
N SER A 87 6.92 -4.08 5.70
CA SER A 87 5.56 -3.62 5.93
C SER A 87 4.56 -4.72 5.57
N VAL A 88 3.47 -4.73 6.33
CA VAL A 88 2.29 -5.54 6.07
C VAL A 88 1.23 -4.63 5.45
N ILE A 89 0.61 -5.13 4.38
CA ILE A 89 -0.48 -4.45 3.68
C ILE A 89 -1.68 -5.39 3.69
N THR A 90 -2.81 -4.92 4.21
CA THR A 90 -4.00 -5.74 4.39
C THR A 90 -5.05 -5.41 3.35
N LEU A 91 -5.50 -6.43 2.63
CA LEU A 91 -6.51 -6.32 1.57
C LEU A 91 -7.82 -6.92 2.07
N LYS A 92 -8.82 -6.06 2.31
CA LYS A 92 -10.11 -6.45 2.89
C LYS A 92 -11.13 -6.73 1.79
N SER A 93 -11.59 -7.97 1.71
CA SER A 93 -12.68 -8.40 0.81
C SER A 93 -12.48 -7.94 -0.64
N VAL A 94 -11.27 -8.11 -1.17
CA VAL A 94 -10.94 -7.78 -2.57
C VAL A 94 -11.34 -8.91 -3.50
N THR A 95 -11.77 -8.58 -4.73
CA THR A 95 -11.96 -9.58 -5.78
C THR A 95 -10.60 -10.09 -6.31
N PRO A 96 -10.57 -11.22 -7.04
CA PRO A 96 -9.34 -11.68 -7.69
C PRO A 96 -8.75 -10.64 -8.65
N GLU A 97 -9.58 -9.90 -9.39
CA GLU A 97 -9.13 -8.84 -10.29
C GLU A 97 -8.52 -7.67 -9.52
N GLU A 98 -9.14 -7.28 -8.42
CA GLU A 98 -8.63 -6.23 -7.53
C GLU A 98 -7.29 -6.62 -6.90
N PHE A 99 -7.16 -7.88 -6.48
CA PHE A 99 -5.91 -8.44 -5.96
C PHE A 99 -4.79 -8.36 -7.00
N ILE A 100 -5.03 -8.84 -8.22
CA ILE A 100 -4.06 -8.78 -9.33
C ILE A 100 -3.68 -7.34 -9.65
N PHE A 101 -4.68 -6.46 -9.78
CA PHE A 101 -4.47 -5.05 -10.10
C PHE A 101 -3.65 -4.34 -9.01
N TYR A 102 -3.93 -4.65 -7.74
CA TYR A 102 -3.20 -4.11 -6.61
C TYR A 102 -1.73 -4.56 -6.62
N LEU A 103 -1.46 -5.87 -6.75
CA LEU A 103 -0.10 -6.39 -6.78
C LEU A 103 0.71 -5.81 -7.95
N LYS A 104 0.10 -5.71 -9.14
CA LYS A 104 0.73 -5.03 -10.29
C LYS A 104 1.08 -3.58 -9.96
N THR A 105 0.16 -2.85 -9.33
CA THR A 105 0.37 -1.45 -8.91
C THR A 105 1.53 -1.37 -7.91
N LEU A 106 1.53 -2.20 -6.87
CA LEU A 106 2.57 -2.23 -5.84
C LEU A 106 3.95 -2.51 -6.45
N MET A 107 4.05 -3.55 -7.29
CA MET A 107 5.31 -3.95 -7.93
C MET A 107 5.85 -2.91 -8.92
N ALA A 108 4.97 -2.17 -9.61
CA ALA A 108 5.34 -1.10 -10.52
C ALA A 108 5.70 0.21 -9.81
N THR A 109 5.28 0.39 -8.55
CA THR A 109 5.55 1.62 -7.80
C THR A 109 7.01 1.65 -7.37
N LYS A 110 7.72 2.72 -7.74
CA LYS A 110 9.13 2.97 -7.38
C LYS A 110 9.30 4.24 -6.56
N SER A 111 8.70 5.33 -7.02
CA SER A 111 8.80 6.62 -6.32
C SER A 111 7.67 6.77 -5.32
N TYR A 112 8.03 6.95 -4.06
CA TYR A 112 7.12 7.23 -2.95
C TYR A 112 7.29 8.67 -2.50
N GLY A 113 6.19 9.26 -2.07
CA GLY A 113 6.19 10.61 -1.50
C GLY A 113 5.43 11.64 -2.31
N ALA A 114 5.47 12.86 -1.77
CA ALA A 114 4.99 14.07 -2.42
C ALA A 114 6.11 15.11 -2.33
N GLU A 115 6.26 15.94 -3.37
CA GLU A 115 7.39 16.86 -3.60
C GLU A 115 7.77 17.75 -2.40
N THR A 116 6.86 17.94 -1.44
CA THR A 116 7.02 18.93 -0.35
C THR A 116 7.43 18.39 1.01
N ARG A 117 7.52 17.08 1.26
CA ARG A 117 7.78 16.57 2.63
C ARG A 117 8.71 15.37 2.74
N ILE A 118 8.40 14.28 2.04
CA ILE A 118 9.18 13.02 2.08
C ILE A 118 9.12 12.46 0.68
N LYS A 119 10.27 12.13 0.10
CA LYS A 119 10.41 11.50 -1.22
C LYS A 119 11.50 10.46 -1.14
N GLY A 120 11.29 9.32 -1.80
CA GLY A 120 12.31 8.29 -1.96
C GLY A 120 11.96 7.34 -3.08
N ASP A 121 12.99 6.72 -3.65
CA ASP A 121 12.82 5.62 -4.59
C ASP A 121 13.06 4.30 -3.84
N VAL A 122 12.10 3.39 -3.95
CA VAL A 122 12.11 2.09 -3.28
C VAL A 122 11.88 0.96 -4.29
N VAL A 123 12.30 -0.24 -3.89
CA VAL A 123 12.01 -1.46 -4.64
C VAL A 123 11.09 -2.33 -3.79
N ASN A 124 9.81 -2.39 -4.16
CA ASN A 124 8.86 -3.29 -3.54
C ASN A 124 9.18 -4.75 -3.87
N THR A 125 9.37 -5.56 -2.82
CA THR A 125 9.59 -7.00 -2.91
C THR A 125 8.52 -7.72 -2.09
N ILE A 126 7.71 -8.53 -2.75
CA ILE A 126 6.71 -9.36 -2.07
C ILE A 126 7.42 -10.58 -1.52
N VAL A 127 7.47 -10.70 -0.19
CA VAL A 127 8.21 -11.76 0.52
C VAL A 127 7.30 -12.74 1.26
N GLY A 128 5.99 -12.46 1.33
CA GLY A 128 5.01 -13.36 1.92
C GLY A 128 3.58 -12.93 1.60
N VAL A 129 2.67 -13.89 1.66
CA VAL A 129 1.22 -13.67 1.60
C VAL A 129 0.55 -14.66 2.55
N ALA A 130 -0.37 -14.14 3.37
CA ALA A 130 -1.31 -14.93 4.14
C ALA A 130 -2.73 -14.43 3.87
N GLY A 131 -3.70 -15.34 3.87
CA GLY A 131 -5.12 -15.04 3.72
C GLY A 131 -5.93 -15.68 4.84
N GLY A 132 -7.01 -15.03 5.24
CA GLY A 132 -7.94 -15.51 6.25
C GLY A 132 -9.00 -14.47 6.57
N PHE A 133 -9.74 -14.67 7.67
CA PHE A 133 -10.78 -13.74 8.11
C PHE A 133 -10.27 -12.59 9.00
N GLU A 134 -8.99 -12.59 9.33
CA GLU A 134 -8.35 -11.56 10.15
C GLU A 134 -6.93 -11.25 9.65
N GLU A 135 -6.40 -10.12 10.10
CA GLU A 135 -4.98 -9.80 9.98
C GLU A 135 -4.22 -10.57 11.07
N ILE A 136 -3.23 -11.37 10.68
CA ILE A 136 -2.53 -12.26 11.62
C ILE A 136 -1.24 -11.66 12.20
N ILE A 137 -0.73 -10.58 11.63
CA ILE A 137 0.51 -9.91 12.06
C ILE A 137 0.50 -8.45 11.64
N THR A 138 1.01 -7.57 12.50
CA THR A 138 1.20 -6.13 12.20
C THR A 138 2.59 -5.86 11.59
N SER A 139 2.76 -4.71 10.90
CA SER A 139 4.09 -4.29 10.42
C SER A 139 5.14 -4.18 11.54
N LEU A 140 4.75 -3.78 12.75
CA LEU A 140 5.66 -3.65 13.87
C LEU A 140 6.18 -5.02 14.32
N GLU A 141 5.26 -5.96 14.55
CA GLU A 141 5.61 -7.34 14.90
C GLU A 141 6.48 -8.00 13.83
N TYR A 142 6.12 -7.80 12.56
CA TYR A 142 6.90 -8.32 11.45
C TYR A 142 8.33 -7.75 11.41
N SER A 143 8.49 -6.45 11.66
CA SER A 143 9.79 -5.80 11.70
C SER A 143 10.65 -6.32 12.87
N LEU A 144 10.05 -6.51 14.05
CA LEU A 144 10.75 -7.05 15.23
C LEU A 144 11.16 -8.52 15.03
N GLU A 145 10.32 -9.33 14.39
CA GLU A 145 10.65 -10.72 14.04
C GLU A 145 11.80 -10.78 13.03
N LEU A 146 11.80 -9.92 12.01
CA LEU A 146 12.90 -9.86 11.05
C LEU A 146 14.20 -9.37 11.69
N ALA A 147 14.16 -8.32 12.50
CA ALA A 147 15.34 -7.77 13.17
C ALA A 147 16.03 -8.77 14.12
N SER A 148 15.30 -9.78 14.60
CA SER A 148 15.83 -10.84 15.47
C SER A 148 16.31 -12.10 14.73
N ARG A 149 16.36 -12.08 13.39
CA ARG A 149 16.69 -13.25 12.55
C ARG A 149 17.68 -12.89 11.44
N ASP A 150 18.40 -13.88 10.93
CA ASP A 150 19.05 -13.76 9.63
C ASP A 150 18.02 -14.01 8.53
N TRP A 151 17.52 -12.91 7.94
CA TRP A 151 16.55 -12.92 6.85
C TRP A 151 17.19 -12.58 5.51
N SER A 152 18.39 -11.99 5.52
CA SER A 152 19.00 -11.33 4.36
C SER A 152 19.26 -12.26 3.18
N SER A 153 19.64 -13.50 3.49
CA SER A 153 19.95 -14.55 2.50
C SER A 153 18.70 -15.16 1.86
N ASP A 154 17.58 -15.22 2.60
CA ASP A 154 16.32 -15.80 2.12
C ASP A 154 15.10 -15.15 2.82
N PRO A 155 14.73 -13.92 2.42
CA PRO A 155 13.65 -13.19 3.07
C PRO A 155 12.30 -13.91 2.96
N VAL A 156 12.09 -14.69 1.89
CA VAL A 156 10.84 -15.42 1.68
C VAL A 156 10.71 -16.57 2.69
N ALA A 157 11.77 -17.36 2.88
CA ALA A 157 11.75 -18.44 3.86
C ALA A 157 11.61 -17.91 5.30
N ALA A 158 12.30 -16.81 5.62
CA ALA A 158 12.16 -16.15 6.92
C ALA A 158 10.70 -15.69 7.15
N THR A 159 10.10 -15.04 6.15
CA THR A 159 8.71 -14.57 6.21
C THR A 159 7.71 -15.71 6.34
N GLU A 160 7.87 -16.80 5.59
CA GLU A 160 7.01 -17.99 5.70
C GLU A 160 7.00 -18.55 7.13
N GLN A 161 8.18 -18.65 7.76
CA GLN A 161 8.28 -19.13 9.15
C GLN A 161 7.60 -18.17 10.14
N ILE A 162 7.76 -16.85 9.95
CA ILE A 162 7.10 -15.84 10.79
C ILE A 162 5.59 -15.95 10.63
N LEU A 163 5.07 -15.98 9.40
CA LEU A 163 3.63 -16.07 9.16
C LEU A 163 3.03 -17.37 9.71
N LYS A 164 3.74 -18.51 9.63
CA LYS A 164 3.31 -19.78 10.25
C LYS A 164 3.28 -19.72 11.78
N LYS A 165 4.23 -19.01 12.41
CA LYS A 165 4.20 -18.77 13.86
C LYS A 165 2.96 -17.95 14.22
N TYR A 166 2.73 -16.84 13.52
CA TYR A 166 1.64 -15.91 13.81
C TYR A 166 0.26 -16.46 13.46
N SER A 167 0.14 -17.36 12.48
CA SER A 167 -1.12 -18.07 12.22
C SER A 167 -1.58 -18.92 13.41
N GLY A 168 -0.66 -19.35 14.29
CA GLY A 168 -1.01 -20.04 15.52
C GLY A 168 -1.60 -19.14 16.61
N PHE A 169 -1.48 -17.82 16.46
CA PHE A 169 -2.04 -16.82 17.39
C PHE A 169 -3.32 -16.18 16.88
N ALA A 170 -3.74 -16.49 15.65
CA ALA A 170 -4.99 -16.00 15.08
C ALA A 170 -6.19 -16.45 15.91
N SER A 171 -7.24 -15.63 15.92
CA SER A 171 -8.54 -15.96 16.54
C SER A 171 -9.25 -17.10 15.82
N MET A 172 -9.00 -17.26 14.51
CA MET A 172 -9.57 -18.29 13.64
C MET A 172 -8.45 -19.03 12.88
N PRO A 173 -7.60 -19.81 13.58
CA PRO A 173 -6.39 -20.40 13.00
C PRO A 173 -6.69 -21.35 11.83
N ASP A 174 -7.80 -22.10 11.90
CA ASP A 174 -8.24 -23.03 10.84
C ASP A 174 -8.65 -22.34 9.53
N GLN A 175 -8.85 -21.01 9.58
CA GLN A 175 -9.24 -20.19 8.43
C GLN A 175 -8.04 -19.41 7.86
N VAL A 176 -6.83 -19.64 8.37
CA VAL A 176 -5.61 -18.98 7.89
C VAL A 176 -4.87 -19.88 6.90
N LYS A 177 -4.60 -19.35 5.71
CA LYS A 177 -3.70 -19.95 4.72
C LYS A 177 -2.48 -19.06 4.53
N VAL A 178 -1.32 -19.58 4.92
CA VAL A 178 -0.02 -19.00 4.58
C VAL A 178 0.47 -19.64 3.29
N LEU A 179 0.93 -18.84 2.33
CA LEU A 179 1.60 -19.36 1.14
C LEU A 179 3.01 -19.84 1.51
N SER A 180 3.36 -21.04 1.10
CA SER A 180 4.74 -21.52 1.11
C SER A 180 5.60 -20.70 0.15
N LYS A 181 6.93 -20.74 0.33
CA LYS A 181 7.89 -20.11 -0.58
C LYS A 181 7.62 -20.44 -2.05
N LYS A 182 7.37 -21.71 -2.35
CA LYS A 182 7.06 -22.16 -3.72
C LYS A 182 5.75 -21.57 -4.24
N GLU A 183 4.68 -21.62 -3.46
CA GLU A 183 3.37 -21.03 -3.83
C GLU A 183 3.50 -19.51 -4.05
N LEU A 184 4.30 -18.82 -3.23
CA LEU A 184 4.55 -17.39 -3.37
C LEU A 184 5.34 -17.08 -4.65
N GLU A 185 6.41 -17.82 -4.92
CA GLU A 185 7.21 -17.65 -6.13
C GLU A 185 6.37 -17.86 -7.40
N GLU A 186 5.52 -18.89 -7.41
CA GLU A 186 4.55 -19.15 -8.47
C GLU A 186 3.53 -18.01 -8.61
N LEU A 187 3.00 -17.50 -7.49
CA LEU A 187 2.10 -16.36 -7.49
C LEU A 187 2.78 -15.13 -8.09
N VAL A 188 3.94 -14.73 -7.57
CA VAL A 188 4.66 -13.54 -8.03
C VAL A 188 5.02 -13.66 -9.52
N LYS A 189 5.42 -14.85 -9.97
CA LYS A 189 5.67 -15.13 -11.39
C LYS A 189 4.40 -14.95 -12.22
N SER A 190 3.29 -15.56 -11.82
CA SER A 190 2.01 -15.46 -12.54
C SER A 190 1.53 -14.01 -12.62
N ILE A 191 1.66 -13.23 -11.54
CA ILE A 191 1.34 -11.81 -11.52
C ILE A 191 2.25 -11.03 -12.47
N ARG A 192 3.56 -11.32 -12.54
CA ARG A 192 4.46 -10.65 -13.49
C ARG A 192 4.06 -10.94 -14.94
N GLU A 193 3.76 -12.19 -15.25
CA GLU A 193 3.41 -12.65 -16.60
C GLU A 193 1.99 -12.23 -17.03
N PHE A 194 1.09 -11.98 -16.07
CA PHE A 194 -0.28 -11.55 -16.35
C PHE A 194 -0.30 -10.24 -17.15
N LYS A 195 -0.96 -10.25 -18.30
CA LYS A 195 -1.11 -9.08 -19.17
C LYS A 195 -2.41 -8.37 -18.82
N ILE A 196 -2.31 -7.10 -18.45
CA ILE A 196 -3.47 -6.23 -18.29
C ILE A 196 -3.93 -5.85 -19.69
N ASP A 197 -4.97 -6.51 -20.18
CA ASP A 197 -5.61 -6.22 -21.45
C ASP A 197 -6.90 -5.40 -21.26
N ARG A 198 -7.56 -5.11 -22.38
CA ARG A 198 -8.79 -4.33 -22.40
C ARG A 198 -9.92 -5.05 -21.66
N GLU A 199 -10.05 -6.36 -21.82
CA GLU A 199 -11.12 -7.15 -21.19
C GLU A 199 -11.01 -7.09 -19.67
N PHE A 200 -9.80 -7.28 -19.13
CA PHE A 200 -9.54 -7.15 -17.70
C PHE A 200 -9.91 -5.76 -17.17
N ILE A 201 -9.53 -4.70 -17.87
CA ILE A 201 -9.84 -3.32 -17.46
C ILE A 201 -11.36 -3.05 -17.52
N GLU A 202 -12.05 -3.54 -18.54
CA GLU A 202 -13.51 -3.40 -18.66
C GLU A 202 -14.23 -4.18 -17.53
N LYS A 203 -13.75 -5.39 -17.19
CA LYS A 203 -14.25 -6.18 -16.06
C LYS A 203 -14.05 -5.46 -14.73
N LEU A 204 -12.84 -4.99 -14.45
CA LEU A 204 -12.52 -4.26 -13.21
C LEU A 204 -13.35 -2.97 -13.09
N LYS A 205 -13.54 -2.26 -14.20
CA LYS A 205 -14.41 -1.07 -14.25
C LYS A 205 -15.86 -1.42 -13.97
N LYS A 206 -16.37 -2.51 -14.53
CA LYS A 206 -17.75 -2.98 -14.27
C LYS A 206 -17.95 -3.30 -12.78
N GLN A 207 -17.02 -4.04 -12.17
CA GLN A 207 -17.06 -4.34 -10.73
C GLN A 207 -17.09 -3.06 -9.88
N ALA A 208 -16.28 -2.05 -10.21
CA ALA A 208 -16.28 -0.77 -9.50
C ALA A 208 -17.60 0.01 -9.65
N LEU A 209 -18.23 -0.05 -10.83
CA LEU A 209 -19.54 0.56 -11.06
C LEU A 209 -20.65 -0.17 -10.30
N ASP A 210 -20.63 -1.50 -10.29
CA ASP A 210 -21.59 -2.33 -9.56
C ASP A 210 -21.48 -2.08 -8.05
N PHE A 211 -20.27 -1.99 -7.50
CA PHE A 211 -20.03 -1.58 -6.12
C PHE A 211 -20.64 -0.20 -5.83
N ALA A 212 -20.35 0.80 -6.66
CA ALA A 212 -20.88 2.15 -6.48
C ALA A 212 -22.42 2.19 -6.54
N LYS A 213 -23.03 1.38 -7.41
CA LYS A 213 -24.49 1.23 -7.50
C LYS A 213 -25.08 0.67 -6.21
N GLN A 214 -24.50 -0.42 -5.67
CA GLN A 214 -24.93 -1.01 -4.40
C GLN A 214 -24.84 -0.01 -3.24
N VAL A 215 -23.76 0.77 -3.16
CA VAL A 215 -23.61 1.80 -2.12
C VAL A 215 -24.71 2.87 -2.24
N LYS A 216 -24.99 3.36 -3.46
CA LYS A 216 -26.05 4.36 -3.68
C LYS A 216 -27.44 3.84 -3.32
N GLU A 217 -27.73 2.58 -3.65
CA GLU A 217 -28.98 1.92 -3.28
C GLU A 217 -29.12 1.81 -1.76
N ALA A 218 -28.06 1.41 -1.05
CA ALA A 218 -28.03 1.32 0.41
C ALA A 218 -28.22 2.70 1.08
N VAL A 219 -27.56 3.75 0.58
CA VAL A 219 -27.72 5.12 1.08
C VAL A 219 -29.16 5.63 0.88
N SER A 220 -29.75 5.33 -0.28
CA SER A 220 -31.13 5.71 -0.59
C SER A 220 -32.15 4.97 0.28
N ALA A 221 -31.92 3.68 0.55
CA ALA A 221 -32.75 2.89 1.45
C ALA A 221 -32.64 3.37 2.91
N GLY A 222 -31.44 3.73 3.37
CA GLY A 222 -31.21 4.30 4.71
C GLY A 222 -31.95 5.61 4.93
N LYS A 223 -31.93 6.52 3.93
CA LYS A 223 -32.70 7.79 3.98
C LYS A 223 -34.22 7.58 4.09
N LYS A 224 -34.77 6.49 3.53
CA LYS A 224 -36.20 6.16 3.62
C LYS A 224 -36.62 5.59 4.98
N LYS A 225 -35.69 4.94 5.71
CA LYS A 225 -35.98 4.36 7.04
C LYS A 225 -35.77 5.35 8.19
N GLY A 226 -35.00 6.42 7.98
CA GLY A 226 -34.75 7.47 8.97
C GLY A 226 -35.70 8.67 8.87
N ARG A 227 -36.86 8.51 8.23
CA ARG A 227 -37.88 9.54 8.05
C ARG A 227 -39.21 9.06 8.61
#